data_AF-A0A436HLE3-F1
#
_entry.id   AF-A0A436HLE3-F1
#
_cell.length_a   1.000
_cell.length_b   1.000
_cell.length_c   1.000
_cell.angle_alpha   90.00
_cell.angle_beta   90.00
_cell.angle_gamma   90.00
#
_symmetry.space_group_name_H-M   'P 1'
#
loop_
_entity.id
_entity.type
_entity.pdbx_description
1 polymer ?
#
loop_
_entity_poly.entity_id
_entity_poly.type
_entity_poly.pdbx_seq_one_letter_code
_entity_poly.pdbx_strand_id
1 'polypeptide(L)'
;MIRLDPATASSSAPPSVPAWAITSAGAPSDGDAAFRAGAALGALDTLARAQAAWAGAWRQRLAVRCAASSMRLAGRAEDAAALRDAWH
;
A
#
# COMPACT_ATOMS: atom_id res chain seq x y z
N MET A 1 -26.96 -9.30 9.79
CA MET A 1 -25.91 -9.30 10.84
C MET A 1 -24.64 -9.88 10.23
N ILE A 2 -23.64 -9.06 9.95
CA ILE A 2 -22.33 -9.56 9.46
C ILE A 2 -21.60 -10.16 10.66
N ARG A 3 -21.52 -11.48 10.74
CA ARG A 3 -20.68 -12.19 11.71
C ARG A 3 -19.23 -12.02 11.26
N LEU A 4 -18.49 -11.14 11.93
CA LEU A 4 -17.03 -11.10 11.83
C LEU A 4 -16.46 -12.29 12.60
N ASP A 5 -15.73 -13.16 11.91
CA ASP A 5 -15.07 -14.30 12.51
C ASP A 5 -13.88 -13.81 13.37
N PRO A 6 -13.80 -14.11 14.68
CA PRO A 6 -12.74 -13.61 15.56
C PRO A 6 -11.33 -14.01 15.08
N ALA A 7 -11.19 -15.09 14.29
CA ALA A 7 -9.93 -15.45 13.66
C ALA A 7 -9.45 -14.40 12.62
N THR A 8 -10.39 -13.71 11.95
CA THR A 8 -10.08 -12.60 11.03
C THR A 8 -9.83 -11.26 11.73
N ALA A 9 -10.17 -11.17 13.02
CA ALA A 9 -9.95 -10.00 13.86
C ALA A 9 -8.58 -10.00 14.56
N SER A 10 -7.80 -11.08 14.42
CA SER A 10 -6.46 -11.17 15.00
C SER A 10 -5.53 -10.18 14.31
N SER A 11 -5.40 -8.99 14.91
CA SER A 11 -4.46 -7.96 14.50
C SER A 11 -3.06 -8.42 14.87
N SER A 12 -2.43 -9.23 14.02
CA SER A 12 -0.99 -9.44 14.10
C SER A 12 -0.33 -8.08 14.07
N ALA A 13 0.51 -7.80 15.06
CA ALA A 13 1.27 -6.55 15.09
C ALA A 13 2.00 -6.40 13.73
N PRO A 14 1.89 -5.23 13.08
CA PRO A 14 2.58 -5.02 11.83
C PRO A 14 4.08 -5.22 12.06
N PRO A 15 4.79 -5.89 11.13
CA PRO A 15 6.23 -6.09 11.26
C PRO A 15 6.92 -4.74 11.41
N SER A 16 7.82 -4.62 12.39
CA SER A 16 8.57 -3.39 12.63
C SER A 16 9.37 -3.03 11.38
N VAL A 17 9.21 -1.80 10.91
CA VAL A 17 9.93 -1.31 9.74
C VAL A 17 11.37 -1.04 10.16
N PRO A 18 12.37 -1.72 9.57
CA PRO A 18 13.76 -1.53 9.97
C PRO A 18 14.23 -0.11 9.63
N ALA A 19 15.11 0.46 10.45
CA ALA A 19 15.52 1.86 10.36
C ALA A 19 16.09 2.27 8.98
N TRP A 20 16.71 1.35 8.24
CA TRP A 20 17.23 1.61 6.89
C TRP A 20 16.13 1.85 5.84
N ALA A 21 14.91 1.34 6.09
CA ALA A 21 13.74 1.50 5.23
C ALA A 21 12.97 2.80 5.53
N ILE A 22 13.23 3.44 6.67
CA ILE A 22 12.76 4.79 6.99
C ILE A 22 13.67 5.75 6.22
N THR A 23 13.12 6.51 5.28
CA THR A 23 13.87 7.33 4.33
C THR A 23 14.84 8.27 5.07
N SER A 24 16.14 8.07 4.87
CA SER A 24 17.15 9.07 5.24
C SER A 24 16.98 10.31 4.34
N ALA A 25 17.31 11.49 4.87
CA ALA A 25 16.98 12.82 4.32
C ALA A 25 17.58 13.18 2.93
N GLY A 26 18.18 12.22 2.21
CA GLY A 26 18.78 12.41 0.89
C GLY A 26 18.07 11.60 -0.20
N ALA A 27 18.19 12.06 -1.46
CA ALA A 27 17.70 11.32 -2.61
C ALA A 27 18.43 9.96 -2.69
N PRO A 28 17.71 8.82 -2.65
CA PRO A 28 18.33 7.51 -2.76
C PRO A 28 18.99 7.34 -4.13
N SER A 29 20.07 6.56 -4.19
CA SER A 29 20.56 6.06 -5.47
C SER A 29 19.48 5.20 -6.15
N ASP A 30 19.51 5.08 -7.47
CA ASP A 30 18.53 4.25 -8.20
C ASP A 30 18.51 2.80 -7.68
N GLY A 31 19.69 2.28 -7.29
CA GLY A 31 19.82 0.95 -6.68
C GLY A 31 19.14 0.85 -5.31
N ASP A 32 19.33 1.84 -4.44
CA ASP A 32 18.66 1.90 -3.13
C ASP A 32 17.14 2.06 -3.27
N ALA A 33 16.71 2.85 -4.26
CA ALA A 33 15.29 3.02 -4.57
C ALA A 33 14.66 1.71 -5.03
N ALA A 34 15.31 0.98 -5.94
CA ALA A 34 14.85 -0.32 -6.42
C ALA A 34 14.82 -1.37 -5.29
N PHE A 35 15.86 -1.42 -4.44
CA PHE A 35 15.91 -2.32 -3.30
C PHE A 35 14.79 -2.05 -2.29
N ARG A 36 14.58 -0.77 -1.93
CA ARG A 36 13.49 -0.35 -1.04
C ARG A 36 12.11 -0.65 -1.62
N ALA A 37 11.91 -0.43 -2.92
CA ALA A 37 10.67 -0.77 -3.60
C ALA A 37 10.39 -2.28 -3.55
N GLY A 38 11.42 -3.11 -3.81
CA GLY A 38 11.32 -4.57 -3.71
C GLY A 38 11.01 -5.05 -2.29
N ALA A 39 11.71 -4.52 -1.29
CA ALA A 39 11.47 -4.86 0.11
C ALA A 39 10.04 -4.49 0.56
N ALA A 40 9.55 -3.31 0.15
CA ALA A 40 8.18 -2.89 0.42
C ALA A 40 7.16 -3.82 -0.26
N LEU A 41 7.40 -4.22 -1.51
CA LEU A 41 6.54 -5.17 -2.23
C LEU A 41 6.48 -6.54 -1.54
N GLY A 42 7.61 -7.07 -1.06
CA GLY A 42 7.64 -8.35 -0.33
C GLY A 42 6.84 -8.31 1.00
N ALA A 43 6.92 -7.20 1.73
CA ALA A 43 6.12 -7.00 2.94
C ALA A 43 4.61 -6.92 2.61
N LEU A 44 4.25 -6.21 1.54
CA LEU A 44 2.86 -6.12 1.07
C LEU A 44 2.32 -7.45 0.55
N ASP A 45 3.14 -8.25 -0.13
CA ASP A 45 2.78 -9.58 -0.63
C ASP A 45 2.39 -10.54 0.51
N THR A 46 3.15 -10.51 1.60
CA THR A 46 2.84 -11.30 2.81
C THR A 46 1.48 -10.91 3.38
N LEU A 47 1.18 -9.61 3.47
CA LEU A 47 -0.13 -9.12 3.92
C LEU A 47 -1.25 -9.48 2.94
N ALA A 48 -0.97 -9.45 1.63
CA ALA A 48 -1.93 -9.83 0.61
C ALA A 48 -2.29 -11.33 0.68
N ARG A 49 -1.31 -12.20 0.95
CA ARG A 49 -1.52 -13.65 1.12
C ARG A 49 -2.25 -14.02 2.41
N ALA A 50 -2.20 -13.18 3.44
CA ALA A 50 -2.90 -13.43 4.71
C ALA A 50 -4.44 -13.43 4.59
N GLN A 51 -5.02 -12.93 3.48
CA GLN A 51 -6.46 -12.98 3.15
C GLN A 51 -7.41 -12.62 4.32
N ALA A 52 -7.04 -11.62 5.13
CA ALA A 52 -7.88 -11.14 6.21
C ALA A 52 -9.21 -10.57 5.68
N ALA A 53 -10.26 -10.57 6.50
CA ALA A 53 -11.59 -10.08 6.11
C ALA A 53 -11.57 -8.62 5.59
N TRP A 54 -10.62 -7.80 6.05
CA TRP A 54 -10.42 -6.42 5.61
C TRP A 54 -9.62 -6.27 4.31
N ALA A 55 -9.03 -7.36 3.79
CA ALA A 55 -8.08 -7.31 2.67
C ALA A 55 -8.71 -6.74 1.39
N GLY A 56 -10.02 -6.95 1.17
CA GLY A 56 -10.74 -6.37 0.03
C GLY A 56 -10.72 -4.83 0.05
N ALA A 57 -11.11 -4.23 1.17
CA ALA A 57 -11.10 -2.78 1.34
C ALA A 57 -9.67 -2.20 1.27
N TRP A 58 -8.68 -2.93 1.79
CA TRP A 58 -7.28 -2.53 1.71
C TRP A 58 -6.74 -2.53 0.28
N ARG A 59 -7.01 -3.57 -0.52
CA ARG A 59 -6.61 -3.64 -1.94
C ARG A 59 -7.23 -2.51 -2.77
N GLN A 60 -8.51 -2.19 -2.54
CA GLN A 60 -9.18 -1.06 -3.20
C GLN A 60 -8.50 0.27 -2.86
N ARG A 61 -8.16 0.51 -1.59
CA ARG A 61 -7.43 1.71 -1.17
C ARG A 61 -6.04 1.78 -1.80
N LEU A 62 -5.32 0.66 -1.89
CA LEU A 62 -4.02 0.59 -2.56
C LEU A 62 -4.14 0.86 -4.07
N ALA A 63 -5.14 0.30 -4.75
CA ALA A 63 -5.36 0.51 -6.17
C ALA A 63 -5.57 2.00 -6.50
N VAL A 64 -6.39 2.70 -5.72
CA VAL A 64 -6.60 4.15 -5.91
C VAL A 64 -5.33 4.96 -5.64
N ARG A 65 -4.54 4.60 -4.61
CA ARG A 65 -3.25 5.27 -4.34
C ARG A 65 -2.25 5.05 -5.46
N CYS A 66 -2.19 3.83 -6.00
CA CYS A 66 -1.34 3.48 -7.13
C CYS A 66 -1.74 4.29 -8.37
N ALA A 67 -3.04 4.31 -8.70
CA ALA A 67 -3.57 5.11 -9.81
C ALA A 67 -3.21 6.59 -9.68
N ALA A 68 -3.38 7.19 -8.49
CA ALA A 68 -3.00 8.58 -8.25
C ALA A 68 -1.49 8.82 -8.45
N SER A 69 -0.62 7.92 -7.97
CA SER A 69 0.82 8.03 -8.22
C SER A 69 1.18 7.90 -9.71
N SER A 70 0.50 7.01 -10.44
CA SER A 70 0.68 6.85 -11.89
C SER A 70 0.21 8.09 -12.67
N MET A 71 -0.91 8.71 -12.27
CA MET A 71 -1.36 9.97 -12.89
C MET A 71 -0.33 11.08 -12.68
N ARG A 72 0.20 11.24 -11.46
CA ARG A 72 1.26 12.23 -11.19
C ARG A 72 2.52 11.96 -12.03
N LEU A 73 2.92 10.70 -12.18
CA LEU A 73 4.05 10.33 -13.04
C LEU A 73 3.77 10.63 -14.53
N ALA A 74 2.53 10.50 -14.97
CA ALA A 74 2.08 10.85 -16.32
C ALA A 74 1.88 12.37 -16.52
N GLY A 75 2.19 13.22 -15.53
CA GLY A 75 2.00 14.67 -15.60
C GLY A 75 0.54 15.13 -15.45
N ARG A 76 -0.32 14.25 -14.97
CA ARG A 76 -1.76 14.46 -14.76
C ARG A 76 -2.05 14.91 -13.33
N ALA A 77 -2.95 15.87 -13.16
CA ALA A 77 -3.26 16.52 -11.88
C ALA A 77 -4.36 15.80 -11.07
N GLU A 78 -4.89 14.69 -11.59
CA GLU A 78 -5.96 13.93 -10.95
C GLU A 78 -5.48 13.23 -9.69
N ASP A 79 -5.95 13.72 -8.55
CA ASP A 79 -5.71 13.14 -7.24
C ASP A 79 -6.65 11.96 -6.94
N ALA A 80 -6.34 11.23 -5.86
CA ALA A 80 -7.14 10.10 -5.41
C ALA A 80 -8.62 10.43 -5.14
N ALA A 81 -8.96 11.68 -4.82
CA ALA A 81 -10.36 12.11 -4.66
C ALA A 81 -11.05 12.20 -6.03
N ALA A 82 -10.46 12.95 -6.97
CA ALA A 82 -10.96 13.08 -8.34
C ALA A 82 -11.12 11.71 -9.03
N LEU A 83 -10.17 10.79 -8.81
CA LEU A 83 -10.26 9.42 -9.32
C LEU A 83 -11.41 8.60 -8.73
N ARG A 84 -11.89 8.91 -7.53
CA ARG A 84 -13.07 8.23 -6.96
C ARG A 84 -14.36 8.83 -7.48
N ASP A 85 -14.41 10.16 -7.56
CA ASP A 85 -15.60 10.89 -8.00
C ASP A 85 -15.92 10.60 -9.48
N ALA A 86 -14.91 10.30 -10.30
CA ALA A 86 -15.11 9.90 -11.69
C ALA A 86 -15.83 8.54 -11.88
N TRP A 87 -15.94 7.72 -10.84
CA TRP A 87 -16.57 6.39 -10.90
C TRP A 87 -17.92 6.32 -10.16
N HIS A 88 -18.37 7.43 -9.56
CA HIS A 88 -19.68 7.56 -8.91
C HIS A 88 -20.71 8.15 -9.88
#